data_AF-A0A9P6WBK2-F1
#
_entry.id   AF-A0A9P6WBK2-F1
#
_cell.length_a   1.000
_cell.length_b   1.000
_cell.length_c   1.000
_cell.angle_alpha   90.00
_cell.angle_beta   90.00
_cell.angle_gamma   90.00
#
_symmetry.space_group_name_H-M   'P 1'
#
loop_
_entity.id
_entity.type
_entity.pdbx_description
1 polymer ?
#
loop_
_entity_poly.entity_id
_entity_poly.type
_entity_poly.pdbx_seq_one_letter_code
_entity_poly.pdbx_strand_id
1 'polypeptide(L)'
;MWTAQHWTWKNPRTFITSGGLGTMGYGLPSAIGAQVAKPQALVIDIDGDASFNMTLNELSSAVQAGVPIKILLLNNEEQGMVTQWQSLFYQNRYSHTHQLNPNFIKLAQAMGLKAMHVSKLANLNKSLEEFVSTPGPVLLEVEVEKKVPVLPMVPAGKGLDEFISFDPEVEKEQNRVRHQRTNGEF
;
A
#
# COMPACT_ATOMS: atom_id res chain seq x y z
N MET A 1 4.22 -5.75 2.18
CA MET A 1 4.35 -7.04 2.90
C MET A 1 3.01 -7.77 2.99
N TRP A 2 1.94 -7.13 3.47
CA TRP A 2 0.61 -7.75 3.56
C TRP A 2 0.12 -8.38 2.25
N THR A 3 0.40 -7.77 1.09
CA THR A 3 0.13 -8.41 -0.23
C THR A 3 0.75 -9.79 -0.34
N ALA A 4 2.02 -9.95 0.03
CA ALA A 4 2.73 -11.23 -0.05
C ALA A 4 2.17 -12.26 0.94
N GLN A 5 1.74 -11.83 2.13
CA GLN A 5 1.22 -12.69 3.19
C GLN A 5 -0.22 -13.17 2.94
N HIS A 6 -1.10 -12.27 2.49
CA HIS A 6 -2.55 -12.51 2.45
C HIS A 6 -3.07 -12.91 1.07
N TRP A 7 -2.26 -12.83 0.02
CA TRP A 7 -2.62 -13.35 -1.29
C TRP A 7 -2.29 -14.84 -1.43
N THR A 8 -3.21 -15.63 -1.99
CA THR A 8 -2.95 -17.05 -2.28
C THR A 8 -2.27 -17.19 -3.66
N TRP A 9 -0.94 -17.34 -3.66
CA TRP A 9 -0.15 -17.47 -4.87
C TRP A 9 -0.21 -18.90 -5.43
N LYS A 10 -0.69 -19.05 -6.67
CA LYS A 10 -0.84 -20.37 -7.33
C LYS A 10 -0.11 -20.49 -8.66
N ASN A 11 0.22 -19.36 -9.28
CA ASN A 11 0.73 -19.31 -10.66
C ASN A 11 2.12 -18.68 -10.68
N PRO A 12 3.03 -19.14 -11.56
CA PRO A 12 4.35 -18.52 -11.71
C PRO A 12 4.24 -17.13 -12.32
N ARG A 13 5.17 -16.24 -11.97
CA ARG A 13 5.28 -14.87 -12.52
C ARG A 13 4.02 -14.00 -12.34
N THR A 14 3.23 -14.24 -11.30
CA THR A 14 2.07 -13.40 -10.94
C THR A 14 2.34 -12.47 -9.75
N PHE A 15 3.55 -12.49 -9.20
CA PHE A 15 3.99 -11.56 -8.17
C PHE A 15 5.26 -10.86 -8.66
N ILE A 16 5.14 -9.57 -8.98
CA ILE A 16 6.20 -8.73 -9.51
C ILE A 16 6.42 -7.60 -8.49
N THR A 17 7.57 -7.58 -7.83
CA THR A 17 7.86 -6.62 -6.76
C THR A 17 9.37 -6.35 -6.66
N SER A 18 9.75 -5.16 -6.19
CA SER A 18 11.15 -4.81 -5.94
C SER A 18 11.60 -5.36 -4.58
N GLY A 19 12.30 -6.50 -4.60
CA GLY A 19 12.78 -7.17 -3.40
C GLY A 19 14.17 -6.71 -2.95
N GLY A 20 15.20 -7.00 -3.74
CA GLY A 20 16.60 -6.78 -3.35
C GLY A 20 16.96 -5.31 -3.09
N LEU A 21 16.54 -4.40 -3.97
CA LEU A 21 16.79 -2.96 -3.81
C LEU A 21 15.67 -2.23 -3.05
N GLY A 22 14.45 -2.77 -3.04
CA GLY A 22 13.32 -2.19 -2.30
C GLY A 22 12.88 -0.81 -2.81
N THR A 23 12.87 -0.61 -4.13
CA THR A 23 12.59 0.70 -4.75
C THR A 23 11.13 1.12 -4.59
N MET A 24 10.87 2.23 -3.90
CA MET A 24 9.56 2.89 -3.88
C MET A 24 9.24 3.54 -5.23
N GLY A 25 7.96 3.61 -5.62
CA GLY A 25 7.54 4.02 -6.97
C GLY A 25 7.65 2.93 -8.03
N TYR A 26 7.98 1.70 -7.64
CA TYR A 26 8.11 0.58 -8.59
C TYR A 26 6.75 0.08 -9.09
N GLY A 27 5.71 0.12 -8.25
CA GLY A 27 4.40 -0.49 -8.49
C GLY A 27 3.80 -0.09 -9.83
N LEU A 28 3.42 1.18 -9.97
CA LEU A 28 2.77 1.71 -11.16
C LEU A 28 3.50 1.43 -12.49
N PRO A 29 4.78 1.82 -12.69
CA PRO A 29 5.46 1.56 -13.96
C PRO A 29 5.66 0.06 -14.24
N SER A 30 5.87 -0.77 -13.19
CA SER A 30 5.96 -2.22 -13.38
C SER A 30 4.64 -2.84 -13.82
N ALA A 31 3.51 -2.33 -13.30
CA ALA A 31 2.18 -2.76 -13.70
C ALA A 31 1.88 -2.40 -15.16
N ILE A 32 2.26 -1.20 -15.60
CA ILE A 32 2.17 -0.78 -17.03
C ILE A 32 2.93 -1.77 -17.91
N GLY A 33 4.20 -2.04 -17.61
CA GLY A 33 5.02 -2.98 -18.37
C GLY A 33 4.46 -4.41 -18.38
N ALA A 34 3.99 -4.89 -17.22
CA ALA A 34 3.37 -6.20 -17.11
C ALA A 34 2.07 -6.31 -17.94
N GLN A 35 1.25 -5.25 -17.97
CA GLN A 35 0.02 -5.21 -18.75
C GLN A 35 0.29 -5.19 -20.26
N VAL A 36 1.34 -4.49 -20.70
CA VAL A 36 1.81 -4.57 -22.10
C VAL A 36 2.24 -5.99 -22.45
N ALA A 37 2.99 -6.66 -21.57
CA ALA A 37 3.46 -8.02 -21.80
C ALA A 37 2.31 -9.06 -21.78
N LYS A 38 1.23 -8.78 -21.04
CA LYS A 38 0.05 -9.64 -20.91
C LYS A 38 -1.25 -8.83 -21.07
N PRO A 39 -1.63 -8.45 -22.30
CA PRO A 39 -2.74 -7.51 -22.55
C PRO A 39 -4.10 -7.96 -22.01
N GLN A 40 -4.34 -9.27 -21.89
CA GLN A 40 -5.59 -9.84 -21.40
C GLN A 40 -5.58 -10.20 -19.90
N ALA A 41 -4.42 -10.06 -19.24
CA ALA A 41 -4.33 -10.35 -17.81
C ALA A 41 -4.92 -9.20 -16.98
N LEU A 42 -5.48 -9.54 -15.83
CA LEU A 42 -5.80 -8.58 -14.78
C LEU A 42 -4.51 -8.22 -14.05
N VAL A 43 -3.98 -7.02 -14.29
CA VAL A 43 -2.80 -6.51 -13.59
C VAL A 43 -3.24 -5.54 -12.50
N ILE A 44 -2.93 -5.91 -11.24
CA ILE A 44 -3.22 -5.09 -10.06
C ILE A 44 -1.90 -4.62 -9.45
N ASP A 45 -1.73 -3.30 -9.41
CA ASP A 45 -0.74 -2.63 -8.58
C ASP A 45 -1.34 -2.44 -7.18
N ILE A 46 -0.72 -3.03 -6.16
CA ILE A 46 -1.09 -2.80 -4.77
C ILE A 46 0.00 -1.94 -4.16
N ASP A 47 -0.27 -0.64 -4.05
CA ASP A 47 0.73 0.36 -3.72
C ASP A 47 0.43 1.05 -2.39
N GLY A 48 1.48 1.57 -1.76
CA GLY A 48 1.36 2.46 -0.60
C GLY A 48 1.33 3.91 -1.06
N ASP A 49 0.63 4.77 -0.32
CA ASP A 49 0.56 6.22 -0.56
C ASP A 49 1.94 6.88 -0.76
N ALA A 50 2.90 6.62 0.12
CA ALA A 50 4.24 7.20 0.01
C ALA A 50 5.01 6.69 -1.22
N SER A 51 4.83 5.41 -1.58
CA SER A 51 5.46 4.80 -2.75
C SER A 51 4.87 5.36 -4.04
N PHE A 52 3.54 5.45 -4.10
CA PHE A 52 2.82 5.93 -5.27
C PHE A 52 3.18 7.39 -5.61
N ASN A 53 3.37 8.23 -4.58
CA ASN A 53 3.81 9.62 -4.76
C ASN A 53 5.13 9.78 -5.52
N MET A 54 5.99 8.76 -5.58
CA MET A 54 7.28 8.83 -6.27
C MET A 54 7.12 8.91 -7.80
N THR A 55 6.12 8.23 -8.37
CA THR A 55 6.01 7.99 -9.83
C THR A 55 4.58 8.12 -10.37
N LEU A 56 3.68 8.76 -9.62
CA LEU A 56 2.26 8.95 -9.98
C LEU A 56 2.03 9.67 -11.32
N ASN A 57 3.05 10.30 -11.91
CA ASN A 57 2.98 10.91 -13.23
C ASN A 57 2.74 9.87 -14.34
N GLU A 58 3.14 8.61 -14.12
CA GLU A 58 2.96 7.51 -15.08
C GLU A 58 1.49 7.07 -15.25
N LEU A 59 0.55 7.64 -14.47
CA LEU A 59 -0.87 7.48 -14.71
C LEU A 59 -1.25 7.92 -16.13
N SER A 60 -0.68 9.03 -16.59
CA SER A 60 -0.89 9.52 -17.96
C SER A 60 -0.32 8.55 -19.01
N SER A 61 0.83 7.95 -18.73
CA SER A 61 1.45 6.93 -19.58
C SER A 61 0.57 5.68 -19.70
N ALA A 62 -0.09 5.25 -18.62
CA ALA A 62 -1.01 4.12 -18.64
C ALA A 62 -2.20 4.37 -19.59
N VAL A 63 -2.79 5.57 -19.53
CA VAL A 63 -3.88 5.99 -20.41
C VAL A 63 -3.40 6.07 -21.86
N GLN A 64 -2.26 6.73 -22.11
CA GLN A 64 -1.70 6.86 -23.44
C GLN A 64 -1.36 5.50 -24.08
N ALA A 65 -0.84 4.56 -23.31
CA ALA A 65 -0.53 3.21 -23.76
C ALA A 65 -1.78 2.32 -23.90
N GLY A 66 -2.96 2.80 -23.48
CA GLY A 66 -4.21 2.05 -23.52
C GLY A 66 -4.21 0.81 -22.61
N VAL A 67 -3.43 0.82 -21.52
CA VAL A 67 -3.30 -0.34 -20.63
C VAL A 67 -4.33 -0.30 -19.49
N PRO A 68 -5.17 -1.35 -19.30
CA PRO A 68 -6.26 -1.34 -18.33
C PRO A 68 -5.83 -1.74 -16.91
N ILE A 69 -4.73 -1.18 -16.41
CA ILE A 69 -4.18 -1.50 -15.08
C ILE A 69 -5.12 -1.11 -13.94
N LYS A 70 -5.05 -1.86 -12.84
CA LYS A 70 -5.83 -1.63 -11.62
C LYS A 70 -4.90 -1.16 -10.51
N ILE A 71 -5.10 0.05 -9.99
CA ILE A 71 -4.26 0.60 -8.91
C ILE A 71 -5.06 0.58 -7.61
N LEU A 72 -4.66 -0.28 -6.67
CA LEU A 72 -5.20 -0.34 -5.32
C LEU A 72 -4.23 0.38 -4.39
N LEU A 73 -4.61 1.58 -3.96
CA LEU A 73 -3.80 2.44 -3.11
C LEU A 73 -4.23 2.28 -1.66
N LEU A 74 -3.33 1.74 -0.82
CA LEU A 74 -3.53 1.64 0.62
C LEU A 74 -3.06 2.94 1.27
N ASN A 75 -4.01 3.83 1.59
CA ASN A 75 -3.72 5.14 2.15
C ASN A 75 -3.83 5.11 3.68
N ASN A 76 -2.69 5.04 4.36
CA ASN A 76 -2.55 5.23 5.81
C ASN A 76 -1.93 6.59 6.17
N GLU A 77 -1.68 7.45 5.18
CA GLU A 77 -1.06 8.77 5.34
C GLU A 77 0.31 8.75 6.04
N GLU A 78 1.09 7.68 5.83
CA GLU A 78 2.39 7.51 6.46
C GLU A 78 3.33 6.59 5.68
N GLN A 79 4.64 6.73 5.92
CA GLN A 79 5.64 5.74 5.53
C GLN A 79 5.59 4.56 6.51
N GLY A 80 4.51 3.76 6.44
CA GLY A 80 4.14 2.76 7.47
C GLY A 80 5.25 1.78 7.88
N MET A 81 6.10 1.37 6.93
CA MET A 81 7.25 0.51 7.24
C MET A 81 8.28 1.25 8.11
N VAL A 82 8.56 2.52 7.83
CA VAL A 82 9.52 3.31 8.61
C VAL A 82 8.92 3.67 9.97
N THR A 83 7.64 4.03 10.03
CA THR A 83 6.97 4.33 11.31
C THR A 83 6.88 3.10 12.20
N GLN A 84 6.68 1.89 11.67
CA GLN A 84 6.78 0.64 12.44
C GLN A 84 8.13 0.52 13.16
N TRP A 85 9.25 0.76 12.47
CA TRP A 85 10.58 0.72 13.08
C TRP A 85 10.81 1.85 14.09
N GLN A 86 10.29 3.04 13.81
CA GLN A 86 10.36 4.17 14.76
C GLN A 86 9.55 3.91 16.03
N SER A 87 8.39 3.26 15.93
CA SER A 87 7.60 2.82 17.08
C SER A 87 8.37 1.80 17.92
N LEU A 88 8.89 0.75 17.27
CA LEU A 88 9.54 -0.38 17.94
C LEU A 88 10.89 -0.02 18.57
N PHE A 89 11.74 0.71 17.84
CA PHE A 89 13.15 0.89 18.21
C PHE A 89 13.53 2.31 18.57
N TYR A 90 12.69 3.30 18.25
CA TYR A 90 12.95 4.72 18.50
C TYR A 90 11.84 5.41 19.30
N GLN A 91 11.13 4.63 20.11
CA GLN A 91 10.18 5.12 21.11
C GLN A 91 9.07 6.03 20.54
N ASN A 92 8.52 5.71 19.37
CA ASN A 92 7.46 6.48 18.70
C ASN A 92 7.90 7.90 18.26
N ARG A 93 9.20 8.13 18.04
CA ARG A 93 9.72 9.40 17.49
C ARG A 93 9.61 9.39 15.97
N TYR A 94 8.47 9.87 15.45
CA TYR A 94 8.22 9.92 14.01
C TYR A 94 8.93 11.10 13.35
N SER A 95 10.08 10.84 12.74
CA SER A 95 10.90 11.88 12.12
C SER A 95 10.75 11.85 10.60
N HIS A 96 10.02 12.81 10.04
CA HIS A 96 9.84 13.02 8.59
C HIS A 96 9.27 11.82 7.81
N THR A 97 8.45 11.01 8.48
CA THR A 97 7.82 9.79 7.93
C THR A 97 6.36 9.98 7.54
N HIS A 98 5.90 11.23 7.50
CA HIS A 98 4.53 11.59 7.13
C HIS A 98 4.60 12.66 6.05
N GLN A 99 4.51 12.22 4.80
CA GLN A 99 4.39 13.12 3.66
C GLN A 99 2.96 13.65 3.53
N LEU A 100 2.82 14.80 2.88
CA LEU A 100 1.50 15.30 2.49
C LEU A 100 1.05 14.58 1.21
N ASN A 101 -0.06 13.85 1.27
CA ASN A 101 -0.66 13.21 0.11
C ASN A 101 -1.50 14.21 -0.71
N PRO A 102 -1.50 14.13 -2.06
CA PRO A 102 -2.47 14.84 -2.88
C PRO A 102 -3.86 14.20 -2.74
N ASN A 103 -4.88 14.88 -3.26
CA ASN A 103 -6.18 14.23 -3.46
C ASN A 103 -6.06 13.26 -4.65
N PHE A 104 -5.92 11.96 -4.36
CA PHE A 104 -5.68 10.94 -5.39
C PHE A 104 -6.84 10.80 -6.37
N ILE A 105 -8.08 11.08 -5.95
CA ILE A 105 -9.26 11.06 -6.82
C ILE A 105 -9.18 12.16 -7.89
N LYS A 106 -8.93 13.40 -7.47
CA LYS A 106 -8.76 14.53 -8.41
C LYS A 106 -7.53 14.34 -9.30
N LEU A 107 -6.44 13.82 -8.74
CA LEU A 107 -5.23 13.48 -9.50
C LEU A 107 -5.54 12.47 -10.61
N ALA A 108 -6.16 11.34 -10.27
CA ALA A 108 -6.48 10.29 -11.22
C ALA A 108 -7.44 10.78 -12.32
N GLN A 109 -8.45 11.58 -11.96
CA GLN A 109 -9.33 12.23 -12.92
C GLN A 109 -8.58 13.17 -13.87
N ALA A 110 -7.64 13.97 -13.35
CA ALA A 110 -6.80 14.86 -14.16
C ALA A 110 -5.89 14.09 -15.12
N MET A 111 -5.49 12.87 -14.75
CA MET A 111 -4.68 11.97 -15.58
C MET A 111 -5.50 11.11 -16.55
N GLY A 112 -6.84 11.19 -16.51
CA GLY A 112 -7.74 10.48 -17.43
C GLY A 112 -8.19 9.09 -16.97
N LEU A 113 -8.07 8.77 -15.67
CA LEU A 113 -8.51 7.50 -15.11
C LEU A 113 -9.85 7.63 -14.37
N LYS A 114 -10.60 6.53 -14.31
CA LYS A 114 -11.64 6.39 -13.29
C LYS A 114 -10.98 6.31 -11.90
N ALA A 115 -11.61 6.91 -10.91
CA ALA A 115 -11.11 6.90 -9.54
C ALA A 115 -12.25 6.65 -8.54
N MET A 116 -11.97 5.88 -7.50
CA MET A 116 -12.90 5.54 -6.43
C MET A 116 -12.21 5.67 -5.08
N HIS A 117 -12.98 6.00 -4.06
CA HIS A 117 -12.51 6.20 -2.69
C HIS A 117 -13.35 5.38 -1.71
N VAL A 118 -12.71 4.71 -0.76
CA VAL A 118 -13.36 3.94 0.30
C VAL A 118 -12.79 4.33 1.67
N SER A 119 -13.65 4.88 2.51
CA SER A 119 -13.35 5.22 3.92
C SER A 119 -14.21 4.45 4.94
N LYS A 120 -15.12 3.59 4.47
CA LYS A 120 -16.02 2.82 5.32
C LYS A 120 -15.98 1.35 4.96
N LEU A 121 -15.77 0.50 5.96
CA LEU A 121 -15.72 -0.96 5.80
C LEU A 121 -16.96 -1.52 5.09
N ALA A 122 -18.16 -0.97 5.37
CA ALA A 122 -19.42 -1.39 4.75
C ALA A 122 -19.44 -1.25 3.22
N ASN A 123 -18.60 -0.38 2.64
CA ASN A 123 -18.54 -0.16 1.20
C ASN A 123 -17.41 -0.97 0.53
N LEU A 124 -16.50 -1.58 1.29
CA LEU A 124 -15.27 -2.18 0.78
C LEU A 124 -15.53 -3.25 -0.29
N ASN A 125 -16.39 -4.23 0.00
CA ASN A 125 -16.67 -5.33 -0.93
C ASN A 125 -17.25 -4.82 -2.26
N LYS A 126 -18.25 -3.93 -2.19
CA LYS A 126 -18.87 -3.34 -3.37
C LYS A 126 -17.86 -2.57 -4.22
N SER A 127 -16.99 -1.79 -3.59
CA SER A 127 -15.96 -1.01 -4.28
C SER A 127 -14.87 -1.88 -4.90
N LEU A 128 -14.49 -2.99 -4.26
CA LEU A 128 -13.55 -3.96 -4.84
C LEU A 128 -14.15 -4.68 -6.06
N GLU A 129 -15.44 -5.04 -6.01
CA GLU A 129 -16.15 -5.61 -7.16
C GLU A 129 -16.20 -4.62 -8.34
N GLU A 130 -16.51 -3.35 -8.07
CA GLU A 130 -16.52 -2.29 -9.08
C GLU A 130 -15.11 -2.02 -9.64
N PHE A 131 -14.09 -2.05 -8.78
CA PHE A 131 -12.68 -1.87 -9.15
C PHE A 131 -12.19 -2.93 -10.13
N VAL A 132 -12.45 -4.21 -9.85
CA VAL A 132 -12.03 -5.30 -10.72
C VAL A 132 -12.84 -5.31 -12.02
N SER A 133 -14.14 -5.01 -11.97
CA SER A 133 -15.03 -5.08 -13.14
C SER A 133 -14.98 -3.84 -14.04
N THR A 134 -14.44 -2.72 -13.57
CA THR A 134 -14.31 -1.49 -14.36
C THR A 134 -13.49 -1.74 -15.64
N PRO A 135 -13.99 -1.41 -16.83
CA PRO A 135 -13.17 -1.39 -18.04
C PRO A 135 -12.13 -0.26 -18.01
N GLY A 136 -10.93 -0.51 -18.56
CA GLY A 136 -9.86 0.49 -18.62
C GLY A 136 -9.09 0.70 -17.31
N PRO A 137 -8.19 1.69 -17.27
CA PRO A 137 -7.38 1.98 -16.10
C PRO A 137 -8.22 2.62 -14.98
N VAL A 138 -8.00 2.18 -13.74
CA VAL A 138 -8.75 2.66 -12.58
C VAL A 138 -7.90 2.70 -11.32
N LEU A 139 -8.09 3.75 -10.53
CA LEU A 139 -7.52 3.90 -9.19
C LEU A 139 -8.62 3.70 -8.13
N LEU A 140 -8.33 2.86 -7.14
CA LEU A 140 -9.12 2.71 -5.93
C LEU A 140 -8.24 3.10 -4.74
N GLU A 141 -8.57 4.22 -4.12
CA GLU A 141 -7.99 4.65 -2.85
C GLU A 141 -8.80 4.05 -1.69
N VAL A 142 -8.10 3.40 -0.77
CA VAL A 142 -8.69 2.83 0.45
C VAL A 142 -8.00 3.47 1.64
N GLU A 143 -8.75 4.22 2.45
CA GLU A 143 -8.29 4.63 3.78
C GLU A 143 -8.18 3.38 4.65
N VAL A 144 -6.98 3.14 5.20
CA VAL A 144 -6.71 1.99 6.06
C VAL A 144 -6.18 2.44 7.42
N GLU A 145 -6.25 1.54 8.39
CA GLU A 145 -5.80 1.79 9.75
C GLU A 145 -4.31 2.19 9.79
N LYS A 146 -4.00 3.20 10.60
CA LYS A 146 -2.65 3.75 10.76
C LYS A 146 -1.91 3.04 11.88
N LYS A 147 -0.58 3.09 11.86
CA LYS A 147 0.33 2.61 12.92
C LYS A 147 0.15 1.12 13.25
N VAL A 148 -0.24 0.32 12.26
CA VAL A 148 -0.36 -1.13 12.40
C VAL A 148 0.94 -1.81 11.95
N PRO A 149 1.63 -2.57 12.83
CA PRO A 149 2.85 -3.28 12.45
C PRO A 149 2.55 -4.49 11.57
N VAL A 150 3.46 -4.79 10.64
CA VAL A 150 3.46 -6.05 9.92
C VAL A 150 4.00 -7.15 10.83
N LEU A 151 3.23 -8.23 11.01
CA LEU A 151 3.59 -9.41 11.81
C LEU A 151 3.29 -10.71 11.02
N PRO A 152 3.98 -11.84 11.32
CA PRO A 152 5.10 -11.95 12.25
C PRO A 152 6.34 -11.20 11.75
N MET A 153 7.23 -10.84 12.67
CA MET A 153 8.48 -10.11 12.37
C MET A 153 9.67 -10.79 13.05
N VAL A 154 10.72 -11.08 12.29
CA VAL A 154 12.03 -11.48 12.85
C VAL A 154 12.89 -10.21 12.92
N PRO A 155 13.21 -9.67 14.12
CA PRO A 155 14.07 -8.50 14.23
C PRO A 155 15.47 -8.76 13.69
N ALA A 156 16.16 -7.70 13.27
CA ALA A 156 17.54 -7.83 12.79
C ALA A 156 18.44 -8.43 13.87
N GLY A 157 19.23 -9.44 13.49
CA GLY A 157 20.12 -10.18 14.41
C GLY A 157 19.46 -11.33 15.17
N LYS A 158 18.19 -11.63 14.93
CA LYS A 158 17.46 -12.77 15.52
C LYS A 158 17.38 -13.98 14.59
N GLY A 159 17.25 -15.17 15.18
CA GLY A 159 16.98 -16.42 14.47
C GLY A 159 15.57 -16.43 13.86
N LEU A 160 15.36 -17.26 12.83
CA LEU A 160 14.05 -17.37 12.17
C LEU A 160 12.94 -17.89 13.11
N ASP A 161 13.32 -18.63 14.14
CA ASP A 161 12.47 -19.18 15.20
C ASP A 161 12.21 -18.19 16.35
N GLU A 162 12.93 -17.06 16.40
CA GLU A 162 12.77 -15.99 17.41
C GLU A 162 11.85 -14.85 16.90
N PHE A 163 10.77 -15.20 16.20
CA PHE A 163 9.85 -14.21 15.63
C PHE A 163 8.90 -13.60 16.67
N ILE A 164 8.53 -12.35 16.44
CA ILE A 164 7.46 -11.65 17.15
C ILE A 164 6.14 -12.02 16.45
N SER A 165 5.19 -12.57 17.20
CA SER A 165 3.83 -12.86 16.74
C SER A 165 2.84 -11.75 17.11
N PHE A 166 1.68 -11.76 16.47
CA PHE A 166 0.56 -10.92 16.86
C PHE A 166 0.02 -11.31 18.24
N ASP A 167 -0.25 -10.29 19.06
CA ASP A 167 -0.96 -10.41 20.34
C ASP A 167 -1.86 -9.16 20.50
N PRO A 168 -3.19 -9.34 20.68
CA PRO A 168 -4.14 -8.23 20.74
C PRO A 168 -3.98 -7.34 21.98
N GLU A 169 -3.50 -7.87 23.10
CA GLU A 169 -3.28 -7.07 24.32
C GLU A 169 -1.99 -6.25 24.19
N VAL A 170 -0.96 -6.81 23.55
CA VAL A 170 0.26 -6.06 23.23
C VAL A 170 -0.06 -4.91 22.27
N GLU A 171 -0.90 -5.12 21.26
CA GLU A 171 -1.30 -4.06 20.34
C GLU A 171 -2.03 -2.91 21.06
N LYS A 172 -3.00 -3.23 21.93
CA LYS A 172 -3.71 -2.22 22.75
C LYS A 172 -2.74 -1.41 23.60
N GLU A 173 -1.78 -2.08 24.24
CA GLU A 173 -0.78 -1.41 25.07
C GLU A 173 0.16 -0.53 24.22
N GLN A 174 0.60 -0.99 23.06
CA GLN A 174 1.40 -0.17 22.13
C GLN A 174 0.62 1.07 21.64
N ASN A 175 -0.67 0.92 21.36
CA ASN A 175 -1.53 2.04 21.01
C ASN A 175 -1.60 3.07 22.15
N ARG A 176 -1.79 2.62 23.40
CA ARG A 176 -1.80 3.49 24.58
C ARG A 176 -0.47 4.23 24.76
N VAL A 177 0.65 3.50 24.66
CA VAL A 177 2.01 4.07 24.80
C VAL A 177 2.30 5.07 23.69
N ARG A 178 1.88 4.79 22.45
CA ARG A 178 2.02 5.72 21.33
C ARG A 178 1.30 7.04 21.62
N HIS A 179 0.00 7.00 21.91
CA HIS A 179 -0.80 8.19 22.21
C HIS A 179 -0.19 8.99 23.37
N GLN A 180 0.31 8.32 24.41
CA GLN A 180 0.95 8.99 25.54
C GLN A 180 2.24 9.73 25.12
N ARG A 181 3.07 9.12 24.25
CA ARG A 181 4.35 9.72 23.82
C ARG A 181 4.18 10.81 22.77
N THR A 182 3.10 10.77 22.00
CA THR A 182 2.79 11.72 20.91
C THR A 182 1.73 12.75 21.29
N ASN A 183 1.34 12.82 22.57
CA ASN A 183 0.28 13.70 23.05
C ASN A 183 -1.05 13.56 22.29
N GLY A 184 -1.36 12.33 21.86
CA GLY A 184 -2.58 12.01 21.12
C GLY A 184 -2.57 12.37 19.63
N GLU A 185 -1.43 12.82 19.09
CA GLU A 185 -1.31 13.12 17.65
C GLU A 185 -1.42 11.86 16.76
N PHE A 186 -0.98 10.70 17.27
CA PHE A 186 -0.93 9.42 16.55
C PHE A 186 -1.34 8.24 17.43
#